data_AF-A0A9X2FP10-F1
#
_entry.id   AF-A0A9X2FP10-F1
#
_cell.length_a   1.000
_cell.length_b   1.000
_cell.length_c   1.000
_cell.angle_alpha   90.00
_cell.angle_beta   90.00
_cell.angle_gamma   90.00
#
_symmetry.space_group_name_H-M   'P 1'
#
loop_
_entity.id
_entity.type
_entity.pdbx_description
1 polymer ?
#
loop_
_entity_poly.entity_id
_entity_poly.type
_entity_poly.pdbx_seq_one_letter_code
_entity_poly.pdbx_strand_id
1 'polypeptide(L)' 'EATRKRNPTQRDADRRLMLGRLTGEMEREDFRRHGWESALNARAIFAFWEEMQPGLFDDLPEMPPE' A
#
# COMPACT_ATOMS: atom_id res chain seq x y z
N GLU A 1 8.04 -6.58 -0.45
CA GLU A 1 8.44 -7.23 0.82
C GLU A 1 7.72 -6.72 2.08
N ALA A 2 7.23 -5.47 2.12
CA ALA A 2 6.65 -4.84 3.32
C ALA A 2 5.46 -5.58 4.00
N THR A 3 4.59 -6.21 3.21
CA THR A 3 3.45 -7.01 3.72
C THR A 3 3.85 -8.42 4.14
N ARG A 4 5.00 -8.93 3.68
CA ARG A 4 5.41 -10.34 3.86
C ARG A 4 6.08 -10.58 5.21
N LYS A 5 6.68 -9.53 5.80
CA LYS A 5 7.25 -9.54 7.16
C LYS A 5 6.19 -9.40 8.27
N ARG A 6 4.93 -9.10 7.92
CA ARG A 6 3.82 -8.89 8.85
C ARG A 6 3.03 -10.18 9.08
N ASN A 7 2.65 -10.43 10.32
CA ASN A 7 1.79 -11.57 10.68
C ASN A 7 0.35 -11.37 10.13
N PRO A 8 -0.48 -12.43 10.08
CA PRO A 8 -1.83 -12.33 9.50
C PRO A 8 -2.68 -11.22 10.12
N THR A 9 -2.66 -11.09 11.46
CA THR A 9 -3.42 -10.06 12.17
C THR A 9 -2.95 -8.64 11.83
N GLN A 10 -1.64 -8.43 11.72
CA GLN A 10 -1.07 -7.15 11.30
C GLN A 10 -1.50 -6.79 9.89
N ARG A 11 -1.47 -7.75 8.96
CA ARG A 11 -1.91 -7.53 7.57
C ARG A 11 -3.39 -7.16 7.49
N ASP A 12 -4.24 -7.78 8.30
CA ASP A 12 -5.66 -7.42 8.38
C ASP A 12 -5.87 -6.03 8.98
N ALA A 13 -5.10 -5.66 10.01
CA ALA A 13 -5.12 -4.32 10.58
C ALA A 13 -4.70 -3.27 9.55
N ASP A 14 -3.60 -3.48 8.83
CA ASP A 14 -3.14 -2.55 7.79
C ASP A 14 -4.15 -2.40 6.64
N ARG A 15 -4.80 -3.50 6.23
CA ARG A 15 -5.83 -3.45 5.20
C ARG A 15 -7.03 -2.61 5.65
N ARG A 16 -7.45 -2.73 6.91
CA ARG A 16 -8.55 -1.93 7.48
C ARG A 16 -8.16 -0.45 7.60
N LEU A 17 -6.93 -0.17 8.05
CA LEU A 17 -6.40 1.19 8.12
C LEU A 17 -6.35 1.85 6.74
N MET A 18 -5.86 1.14 5.73
CA MET A 18 -5.82 1.63 4.35
C MET A 18 -7.22 1.92 3.82
N LEU A 19 -8.17 0.99 3.99
CA LEU A 19 -9.58 1.20 3.61
C LEU A 19 -10.20 2.43 4.27
N GLY A 20 -9.87 2.70 5.54
CA GLY A 20 -10.35 3.86 6.28
C GLY A 20 -9.77 5.19 5.78
N ARG A 21 -8.57 5.17 5.19
CA ARG A 21 -7.90 6.36 4.62
C ARG A 21 -8.44 6.74 3.25
N LEU A 22 -8.92 5.78 2.47
CA LEU A 22 -9.54 6.05 1.17
C LEU A 22 -10.85 6.83 1.38
N THR A 23 -11.03 7.94 0.65
CA THR A 23 -12.23 8.78 0.76
C THR A 23 -13.25 8.51 -0.34
N GLY A 24 -12.80 8.16 -1.55
CA GLY A 24 -13.70 7.88 -2.67
C GLY A 24 -14.25 6.46 -2.68
N GLU A 25 -15.48 6.32 -3.17
CA GLU A 25 -16.16 5.03 -3.26
C GLU A 25 -15.51 4.09 -4.28
N MET A 26 -15.09 4.63 -5.42
CA MET A 26 -14.41 3.88 -6.49
C MET A 26 -13.06 3.33 -6.02
N GLU A 27 -12.25 4.15 -5.34
CA GLU A 27 -10.97 3.75 -4.74
C GLU A 27 -11.16 2.64 -3.71
N ARG A 28 -12.16 2.79 -2.82
CA ARG A 28 -12.51 1.77 -1.82
C ARG A 28 -12.96 0.47 -2.47
N GLU A 29 -13.81 0.54 -3.50
CA GLU A 29 -14.27 -0.66 -4.21
C GLU A 29 -13.12 -1.38 -4.90
N ASP A 30 -12.27 -0.64 -5.61
CA ASP A 30 -11.11 -1.20 -6.29
C ASP A 30 -10.14 -1.85 -5.29
N PHE A 31 -9.86 -1.19 -4.16
CA PHE A 31 -9.00 -1.74 -3.12
C PHE A 31 -9.61 -2.98 -2.43
N ARG A 32 -10.93 -3.08 -2.30
CA ARG A 32 -11.57 -4.32 -1.78
C ARG A 32 -11.38 -5.49 -2.74
N ARG A 33 -11.42 -5.24 -4.05
CA ARG A 33 -11.28 -6.28 -5.10
C ARG A 33 -9.83 -6.70 -5.31
N HIS A 34 -8.92 -5.74 -5.42
CA HIS A 34 -7.53 -5.96 -5.81
C HIS A 34 -6.55 -5.91 -4.62
N GLY A 35 -6.94 -5.30 -3.51
CA GLY A 35 -6.08 -5.16 -2.34
C GLY A 35 -4.82 -4.35 -2.63
N TRP A 36 -3.69 -4.83 -2.12
CA TRP A 36 -2.37 -4.19 -2.31
C TRP A 36 -1.88 -4.19 -3.76
N GLU A 37 -2.51 -4.95 -4.65
CA GLU A 37 -2.22 -4.96 -6.10
C GLU A 37 -3.11 -3.97 -6.89
N SER A 38 -3.87 -3.12 -6.20
CA SER A 38 -4.71 -2.10 -6.82
C SER A 38 -3.85 -1.06 -7.54
N ALA A 39 -3.94 -1.04 -8.87
CA ALA A 39 -3.31 -0.01 -9.70
C ALA A 39 -3.92 1.37 -9.47
N LEU A 40 -5.24 1.44 -9.29
CA LEU A 40 -5.95 2.70 -9.01
C LEU A 40 -5.45 3.35 -7.72
N ASN A 41 -5.21 2.54 -6.69
CA ASN A 41 -4.75 3.02 -5.39
C ASN A 41 -3.22 3.00 -5.25
N ALA A 42 -2.45 2.75 -6.32
CA ALA A 42 -1.00 2.54 -6.23
C ALA A 42 -0.30 3.67 -5.44
N ARG A 43 -0.57 4.93 -5.80
CA ARG A 43 0.02 6.09 -5.11
C ARG A 43 -0.32 6.13 -3.62
N ALA A 44 -1.58 5.85 -3.27
CA ALA A 44 -2.03 5.83 -1.87
C ALA A 44 -1.42 4.64 -1.10
N ILE A 45 -1.24 3.48 -1.76
CA ILE A 45 -0.58 2.30 -1.20
C ILE A 45 0.90 2.59 -0.90
N PHE A 46 1.63 3.20 -1.85
CA PHE A 46 3.03 3.60 -1.63
C PHE A 46 3.14 4.60 -0.48
N ALA A 47 2.33 5.66 -0.49
CA ALA A 47 2.32 6.64 0.60
C ALA A 47 1.98 6.01 1.95
N PHE A 48 1.00 5.10 1.99
CA PHE A 48 0.66 4.37 3.21
C PHE A 48 1.85 3.59 3.77
N TRP A 49 2.57 2.86 2.91
CA TRP A 49 3.69 2.06 3.36
C TRP A 49 4.89 2.90 3.78
N GLU A 50 5.13 4.02 3.09
CA GLU A 50 6.21 4.94 3.44
C GLU A 50 5.94 5.67 4.76
N GLU A 51 4.69 6.00 5.06
CA GLU A 51 4.32 6.51 6.40
C GLU A 51 4.52 5.46 7.50
N MET A 52 4.20 4.19 7.22
CA MET A 52 4.32 3.10 8.19
C MET A 52 5.77 2.67 8.42
N GLN A 53 6.60 2.77 7.39
CA GLN A 53 8.01 2.43 7.40
C GLN A 53 8.75 3.44 6.50
N PRO A 54 9.19 4.58 7.07
CA PRO A 54 9.95 5.56 6.30
C PRO A 54 11.23 4.97 5.72
N GLY A 55 11.57 5.31 4.48
CA GLY A 55 12.72 4.79 3.76
C GLY A 55 12.54 3.35 3.27
N LEU A 56 11.31 2.83 3.27
CA LEU A 56 11.05 1.46 2.82
C LEU A 56 11.38 1.26 1.33
N PHE A 57 11.34 2.35 0.56
CA PHE A 57 11.59 2.35 -0.87
C PHE A 57 12.94 2.97 -1.26
N ASP A 58 13.74 3.45 -0.31
CA ASP A 58 15.01 4.15 -0.60
C ASP A 58 16.06 3.24 -1.24
N ASP A 59 16.02 1.93 -0.93
CA ASP A 59 16.91 0.92 -1.49
C ASP A 59 16.43 0.38 -2.86
N LEU A 60 15.28 0.84 -3.37
CA LEU A 60 14.86 0.47 -4.71
C LEU A 60 15.77 1.18 -5.72
N PRO A 61 16.30 0.46 -6.72
CA PRO A 61 17.10 1.10 -7.75
C PRO A 61 16.26 2.21 -8.39
N GLU A 62 16.75 3.45 -8.31
CA GLU A 62 16.27 4.51 -9.19
C GLU A 62 16.36 3.96 -10.61
N MET A 63 15.23 3.94 -11.32
CA MET A 63 15.19 3.49 -12.71
C MET A 63 16.36 4.14 -13.46
N PRO A 64 17.28 3.37 -14.07
CA PRO A 64 18.40 3.98 -14.76
C PRO A 64 17.85 4.93 -15.82
N PRO A 65 18.46 6.12 -16.00
CA PRO A 65 18.09 6.98 -17.12
C PRO A 65 18.30 6.17 -18.42
N GLU A 66 17.26 6.11 -19.25
CA GLU A 66 17.30 5.49 -20.57
C GLU A 66 18.43 6.06 -21.45
#